data_AF-A0A534Y3W2-F1
#
_entry.id   AF-A0A534Y3W2-F1
#
_cell.length_a   1.000
_cell.length_b   1.000
_cell.length_c   1.000
_cell.angle_alpha   90.00
_cell.angle_beta   90.00
_cell.angle_gamma   90.00
#
_symmetry.space_group_name_H-M   'P 1'
#
loop_
_entity.id
_entity.type
_entity.pdbx_description
1 polymer ?
#
loop_
_entity_poly.entity_id
_entity_poly.type
_entity_poly.pdbx_seq_one_letter_code
_entity_poly.pdbx_strand_id
1 'polypeptide(L)'
;MAAIVAGCGVRPGPGNGSGDLDGDAGADALLWRPTCGDPVCMAGGHRDHGLPRCTVETAGKQCTSPGATCDPGNDCNEDLVCSTKDPRQQAGGCPISRASYKKDIHFLSDRDLESYRDQLLALPLATYRYQQSSPGSRLHLGFLIDGHESLACVAPERDQVDLYGYASMAVAALKVQAREIDELKKEIVDLRAAISASTRSKGAKERGLTAKAGL
;
A
#
# COMPACT_ATOMS: atom_id res chain seq x y z
N MET A 1 -2.84 2.97 55.50
CA MET A 1 -4.20 2.98 54.92
C MET A 1 -4.05 2.82 53.41
N ALA A 2 -4.76 1.86 52.85
CA ALA A 2 -4.55 1.32 51.50
C ALA A 2 -5.02 2.27 50.41
N ALA A 3 -4.22 2.41 49.35
CA ALA A 3 -4.63 3.03 48.10
C ALA A 3 -5.26 1.95 47.20
N ILE A 4 -6.52 2.15 46.82
CA ILE A 4 -7.25 1.31 45.89
C ILE A 4 -6.86 1.74 44.47
N VAL A 5 -6.15 0.89 43.75
CA VAL A 5 -5.93 1.05 42.30
C VAL A 5 -7.11 0.41 41.58
N ALA A 6 -7.95 1.24 40.94
CA ALA A 6 -9.02 0.80 40.07
C ALA A 6 -8.40 0.23 38.77
N GLY A 7 -8.37 -1.10 38.65
CA GLY A 7 -8.00 -1.77 37.41
C GLY A 7 -9.13 -1.65 36.39
N CYS A 8 -8.84 -1.04 35.23
CA CYS A 8 -9.71 -1.16 34.07
C CYS A 8 -9.65 -2.62 33.58
N GLY A 9 -10.76 -3.35 33.77
CA GLY A 9 -10.93 -4.71 33.27
C GLY A 9 -10.83 -4.74 31.75
N VAL A 10 -9.88 -5.51 31.24
CA VAL A 10 -9.79 -5.89 29.83
C VAL A 10 -10.97 -6.81 29.53
N ARG A 11 -11.87 -6.37 28.64
CA ARG A 11 -12.87 -7.23 28.00
C ARG A 11 -12.17 -8.01 26.86
N PRO A 12 -12.39 -9.32 26.71
CA PRO A 12 -11.92 -10.04 25.53
C PRO A 12 -12.80 -9.68 24.34
N GLY A 13 -12.26 -8.91 23.39
CA GLY A 13 -12.79 -8.74 22.03
C GLY A 13 -12.29 -9.87 21.11
N PRO A 14 -12.88 -10.02 19.91
CA PRO A 14 -12.67 -11.19 19.06
C PRO A 14 -11.20 -11.26 18.61
N GLY A 15 -10.62 -12.44 18.69
CA GLY A 15 -9.19 -12.67 18.53
C GLY A 15 -8.68 -12.27 17.15
N ASN A 16 -7.76 -11.31 17.11
CA ASN A 16 -6.82 -11.17 16.00
C ASN A 16 -5.82 -12.34 16.09
N GLY A 17 -5.96 -13.30 15.19
CA GLY A 17 -5.20 -14.55 15.15
C GLY A 17 -3.75 -14.38 14.72
N SER A 18 -2.92 -13.78 15.57
CA SER A 18 -1.45 -13.88 15.50
C SER A 18 -0.90 -14.83 16.56
N GLY A 19 -1.73 -15.77 17.05
CA GLY A 19 -1.28 -16.75 18.05
C GLY A 19 -0.27 -17.72 17.45
N ASP A 20 0.82 -17.94 18.19
CA ASP A 20 1.75 -19.04 17.95
C ASP A 20 0.97 -20.36 18.11
N LEU A 21 0.74 -21.05 17.00
CA LEU A 21 0.02 -22.33 16.98
C LEU A 21 0.93 -23.51 17.36
N ASP A 22 2.14 -23.24 17.85
CA ASP A 22 3.18 -24.23 18.20
C ASP A 22 2.88 -25.00 19.51
N GLY A 23 1.61 -25.09 19.92
CA GLY A 23 1.19 -25.77 21.15
C GLY A 23 1.74 -27.20 21.24
N ASP A 24 2.59 -27.44 22.25
CA ASP A 24 3.09 -28.71 22.80
C ASP A 24 3.76 -29.74 21.86
N ALA A 25 3.81 -29.52 20.54
CA ALA A 25 4.19 -30.55 19.58
C ALA A 25 5.70 -30.62 19.27
N GLY A 26 6.51 -29.67 19.75
CA GLY A 26 7.95 -29.58 19.44
C GLY A 26 8.23 -28.90 18.09
N ALA A 27 9.45 -28.34 17.94
CA ALA A 27 9.80 -27.44 16.84
C ALA A 27 9.72 -28.05 15.42
N ASP A 28 9.68 -29.38 15.31
CA ASP A 28 9.62 -30.12 14.04
C ASP A 28 8.27 -30.80 13.79
N ALA A 29 7.23 -30.49 14.58
CA ALA A 29 5.91 -31.08 14.37
C ALA A 29 5.24 -30.56 13.10
N LEU A 30 4.69 -31.50 12.31
CA LEU A 30 3.79 -31.20 11.22
C LEU A 30 2.43 -30.77 11.76
N LEU A 31 2.11 -29.50 11.58
CA LEU A 31 0.84 -28.91 11.97
C LEU A 31 0.15 -28.33 10.74
N TRP A 32 -1.19 -28.32 10.73
CA TRP A 32 -1.96 -27.51 9.81
C TRP A 32 -1.74 -26.04 10.12
N ARG A 33 -1.08 -25.31 9.22
CA ARG A 33 -0.71 -23.89 9.42
C ARG A 33 -1.46 -23.01 8.42
N PRO A 34 -2.07 -21.90 8.85
CA PRO A 34 -2.80 -21.01 7.97
C PRO A 34 -1.85 -20.21 7.07
N THR A 35 -2.28 -19.90 5.86
CA THR A 35 -1.64 -18.88 5.01
C THR A 35 -2.12 -17.48 5.40
N CYS A 36 -1.70 -16.44 4.68
CA CYS A 36 -2.04 -15.06 5.01
C CYS A 36 -3.49 -14.68 4.69
N GLY A 37 -4.10 -15.40 3.73
CA GLY A 37 -5.37 -15.01 3.14
C GLY A 37 -5.35 -13.64 2.46
N ASP A 38 -6.54 -13.08 2.30
CA ASP A 38 -6.76 -11.75 1.75
C ASP A 38 -6.28 -10.66 2.73
N PRO A 39 -5.69 -9.56 2.24
CA PRO A 39 -5.28 -8.43 3.08
C PRO A 39 -6.41 -7.80 3.90
N VAL A 40 -7.66 -7.96 3.45
CA VAL A 40 -8.88 -7.53 4.13
C VAL A 40 -9.92 -8.63 3.97
N CYS A 41 -10.34 -9.23 5.09
CA CYS A 41 -11.42 -10.20 5.09
C CYS A 41 -12.77 -9.54 4.81
N MET A 42 -13.58 -10.15 3.96
CA MET A 42 -14.86 -9.62 3.54
C MET A 42 -15.94 -10.63 3.89
N ALA A 43 -16.97 -10.21 4.63
CA ALA A 43 -18.08 -11.10 4.98
C ALA A 43 -18.76 -11.64 3.71
N GLY A 44 -18.90 -12.97 3.60
CA GLY A 44 -19.37 -13.65 2.39
C GLY A 44 -18.41 -13.52 1.19
N GLY A 45 -17.15 -13.16 1.44
CA GLY A 45 -16.12 -12.94 0.45
C GLY A 45 -15.28 -14.18 0.13
N HIS A 46 -15.65 -15.35 0.65
CA HIS A 46 -15.01 -16.62 0.28
C HIS A 46 -15.05 -16.83 -1.24
N ARG A 47 -13.93 -17.24 -1.81
CA ARG A 47 -13.76 -17.56 -3.22
C ARG A 47 -13.19 -18.97 -3.36
N ASP A 48 -13.78 -19.74 -4.26
CA ASP A 48 -13.19 -21.02 -4.67
C ASP A 48 -11.92 -20.75 -5.48
N HIS A 49 -10.79 -21.18 -4.92
CA HIS A 49 -9.46 -21.06 -5.51
C HIS A 49 -8.88 -22.44 -5.89
N GLY A 50 -9.74 -23.44 -6.09
CA GLY A 50 -9.38 -24.76 -6.65
C GLY A 50 -8.77 -25.74 -5.66
N LEU A 51 -8.82 -25.45 -4.36
CA LEU A 51 -8.40 -26.35 -3.29
C LEU A 51 -9.58 -27.20 -2.77
N PRO A 52 -9.33 -28.45 -2.34
CA PRO A 52 -10.36 -29.24 -1.67
C PRO A 52 -10.77 -28.57 -0.35
N ARG A 53 -12.06 -28.61 -0.02
CA ARG A 53 -12.56 -28.14 1.28
C ARG A 53 -11.92 -28.93 2.42
N CYS A 54 -11.52 -28.23 3.48
CA CYS A 54 -11.15 -28.88 4.72
C CYS A 54 -12.37 -29.62 5.29
N THR A 55 -12.13 -30.79 5.86
CA THR A 55 -13.14 -31.64 6.50
C THR A 55 -12.85 -31.82 7.97
N VAL A 56 -11.63 -32.24 8.31
CA VAL A 56 -11.16 -32.51 9.68
C VAL A 56 -9.91 -31.71 10.03
N GLU A 57 -9.29 -31.11 9.03
CA GLU A 57 -8.13 -30.26 9.13
C GLU A 57 -8.48 -29.01 9.94
N THR A 58 -7.63 -28.66 10.91
CA THR A 58 -7.85 -27.52 11.81
C THR A 58 -6.51 -26.88 12.13
N ALA A 59 -6.43 -25.55 12.02
CA ALA A 59 -5.21 -24.81 12.30
C ALA A 59 -4.60 -25.18 13.67
N GLY A 60 -3.29 -25.41 13.70
CA GLY A 60 -2.53 -25.82 14.88
C GLY A 60 -2.67 -27.30 15.27
N LYS A 61 -3.49 -28.10 14.56
CA LYS A 61 -3.59 -29.55 14.80
C LYS A 61 -2.56 -30.31 13.98
N GLN A 62 -2.15 -31.47 14.50
CA GLN A 62 -1.19 -32.35 13.84
C GLN A 62 -1.75 -32.85 12.51
N CYS A 63 -0.85 -32.96 11.53
CA CYS A 63 -1.11 -33.51 10.22
C CYS A 63 0.00 -34.49 9.84
N THR A 64 -0.28 -35.41 8.90
CA THR A 64 0.65 -36.50 8.56
C THR A 64 1.30 -36.34 7.20
N SER A 65 0.77 -35.47 6.36
CA SER A 65 1.14 -35.36 4.94
C SER A 65 1.74 -33.98 4.66
N PRO A 66 3.07 -33.83 4.71
CA PRO A 66 3.73 -32.56 4.41
C PRO A 66 3.28 -31.98 3.08
N GLY A 67 2.98 -30.68 3.06
CA GLY A 67 2.54 -29.97 1.86
C GLY A 67 1.10 -30.24 1.45
N ALA A 68 0.34 -31.07 2.18
CA ALA A 68 -1.10 -31.17 1.96
C ALA A 68 -1.76 -29.81 2.21
N THR A 69 -2.76 -29.47 1.40
CA THR A 69 -3.46 -28.19 1.44
C THR A 69 -4.96 -28.38 1.42
N CYS A 70 -5.70 -27.56 2.16
CA CYS A 70 -7.16 -27.49 2.06
C CYS A 70 -7.69 -26.08 2.32
N ASP A 71 -8.88 -25.82 1.80
CA ASP A 71 -9.61 -24.57 1.96
C ASP A 71 -10.58 -24.65 3.17
N PRO A 72 -10.35 -23.91 4.26
CA PRO A 72 -11.22 -23.89 5.44
C PRO A 72 -12.55 -23.20 5.18
N GLY A 73 -12.72 -22.52 4.05
CA GLY A 73 -13.95 -21.87 3.64
C GLY A 73 -14.34 -20.65 4.44
N ASN A 74 -13.35 -19.95 4.97
CA ASN A 74 -13.59 -18.71 5.69
C ASN A 74 -13.58 -17.49 4.75
N ASP A 75 -14.12 -16.40 5.28
CA ASP A 75 -14.26 -15.11 4.60
C ASP A 75 -12.93 -14.33 4.44
N CYS A 76 -11.84 -14.89 4.95
CA CYS A 76 -10.49 -14.35 4.80
C CYS A 76 -9.71 -15.02 3.67
N ASN A 77 -10.23 -16.07 3.03
CA ASN A 77 -9.54 -16.81 1.96
C ASN A 77 -8.11 -17.26 2.37
N GLU A 78 -7.87 -17.57 3.64
CA GLU A 78 -6.65 -18.28 4.06
C GLU A 78 -6.80 -19.77 3.79
N ASP A 79 -5.70 -20.45 3.49
CA ASP A 79 -5.63 -21.89 3.27
C ASP A 79 -4.92 -22.55 4.44
N LEU A 80 -5.19 -23.83 4.67
CA LEU A 80 -4.38 -24.62 5.59
C LEU A 80 -3.33 -25.41 4.82
N VAL A 81 -2.08 -25.35 5.26
CA VAL A 81 -0.95 -26.13 4.74
C VAL A 81 -0.35 -26.97 5.85
N CYS A 82 -0.21 -28.28 5.63
CA CYS A 82 0.48 -29.17 6.56
C CYS A 82 2.00 -28.94 6.49
N SER A 83 2.57 -28.30 7.51
CA SER A 83 3.97 -27.87 7.47
C SER A 83 4.59 -27.80 8.87
N THR A 84 5.90 -28.07 8.94
CA THR A 84 6.70 -27.85 10.15
C THR A 84 7.00 -26.38 10.40
N LYS A 85 6.86 -25.53 9.37
CA LYS A 85 7.15 -24.09 9.42
C LYS A 85 5.91 -23.27 9.09
N ASP A 86 5.68 -22.17 9.79
CA ASP A 86 4.60 -21.22 9.51
C ASP A 86 4.82 -20.54 8.14
N PRO A 87 3.99 -20.77 7.12
CA PRO A 87 4.16 -20.15 5.81
C PRO A 87 4.04 -18.61 5.88
N ARG A 88 3.36 -18.06 6.90
CA ARG A 88 3.23 -16.62 7.12
C ARG A 88 4.55 -15.94 7.48
N GLN A 89 5.50 -16.72 8.03
CA GLN A 89 6.83 -16.24 8.47
C GLN A 89 7.95 -16.63 7.49
N GLN A 90 7.64 -17.26 6.37
CA GLN A 90 8.61 -17.67 5.36
C GLN A 90 8.82 -16.62 4.27
N ALA A 91 9.81 -16.83 3.41
CA ALA A 91 9.99 -16.02 2.21
C ALA A 91 8.74 -16.12 1.32
N GLY A 92 8.15 -14.97 0.96
CA GLY A 92 6.85 -14.91 0.27
C GLY A 92 5.64 -15.08 1.20
N GLY A 93 5.85 -15.11 2.52
CA GLY A 93 4.81 -15.09 3.55
C GLY A 93 4.13 -13.73 3.70
N CYS A 94 3.55 -13.48 4.87
CA CYS A 94 2.72 -12.29 5.06
C CYS A 94 3.57 -11.02 5.05
N PRO A 95 3.11 -9.91 4.44
CA PRO A 95 3.84 -8.65 4.50
C PRO A 95 4.02 -8.18 5.95
N ILE A 96 5.28 -8.01 6.39
CA ILE A 96 5.62 -7.45 7.71
C ILE A 96 6.18 -6.03 7.55
N SER A 97 5.45 -5.04 8.07
CA SER A 97 5.76 -3.61 7.92
C SER A 97 6.52 -3.04 9.12
N ARG A 98 7.61 -3.71 9.53
CA ARG A 98 8.48 -3.29 10.65
C ARG A 98 9.94 -3.32 10.23
N ALA A 99 10.69 -2.30 10.64
CA ALA A 99 12.11 -2.16 10.29
C ALA A 99 12.97 -3.33 10.80
N SER A 100 12.64 -3.91 11.95
CA SER A 100 13.33 -5.08 12.51
C SER A 100 13.28 -6.34 11.63
N TYR A 101 12.35 -6.38 10.66
CA TYR A 101 12.20 -7.49 9.71
C TYR A 101 12.73 -7.12 8.30
N LYS A 102 13.38 -5.97 8.15
CA LYS A 102 13.90 -5.46 6.88
C LYS A 102 15.40 -5.14 7.03
N LYS A 103 16.13 -5.24 5.94
CA LYS A 103 17.55 -4.87 5.83
C LYS A 103 17.73 -3.81 4.75
N ASP A 104 18.89 -3.16 4.72
CA ASP A 104 19.27 -2.20 3.67
C ASP A 104 18.25 -1.05 3.50
N ILE A 105 17.75 -0.53 4.63
CA ILE A 105 16.71 0.51 4.64
C ILE A 105 17.35 1.87 4.33
N HIS A 106 16.95 2.45 3.20
CA HIS A 106 17.28 3.82 2.82
C HIS A 106 16.00 4.64 2.68
N PHE A 107 15.95 5.80 3.33
CA PHE A 107 14.86 6.74 3.14
C PHE A 107 15.08 7.55 1.85
N LEU A 108 13.98 7.83 1.15
CA LEU A 108 14.02 8.52 -0.14
C LEU A 108 14.35 10.00 0.01
N SER A 109 15.31 10.46 -0.77
CA SER A 109 15.61 11.87 -0.99
C SER A 109 14.61 12.53 -1.94
N ASP A 110 14.62 13.86 -2.05
CA ASP A 110 13.78 14.58 -3.02
C ASP A 110 13.99 14.10 -4.46
N ARG A 111 15.25 13.79 -4.82
CA ARG A 111 15.60 13.26 -6.14
C ARG A 111 15.02 11.86 -6.38
N ASP A 112 15.00 11.02 -5.35
CA ASP A 112 14.40 9.69 -5.46
C ASP A 112 12.88 9.81 -5.66
N LEU A 113 12.23 10.73 -4.92
CA LEU A 113 10.80 11.00 -5.10
C LEU A 113 10.47 11.49 -6.51
N GLU A 114 11.28 12.40 -7.06
CA GLU A 114 11.16 12.88 -8.44
C GLU A 114 11.34 11.76 -9.45
N SER A 115 12.32 10.87 -9.25
CA SER A 115 12.53 9.73 -10.13
C SER A 115 11.31 8.79 -10.14
N TYR A 116 10.71 8.50 -8.99
CA TYR A 116 9.50 7.69 -8.92
C TYR A 116 8.27 8.40 -9.49
N ARG A 117 8.16 9.73 -9.34
CA ARG A 117 7.14 10.53 -10.02
C ARG A 117 7.27 10.37 -11.53
N ASP A 118 8.47 10.53 -12.08
CA ASP A 118 8.70 10.49 -13.52
C ASP A 118 8.40 9.10 -14.10
N GLN A 119 8.81 8.05 -13.39
CA GLN A 119 8.44 6.67 -13.72
C GLN A 119 6.92 6.47 -13.72
N LEU A 120 6.22 6.98 -12.71
CA LEU A 120 4.76 6.86 -12.61
C LEU A 120 4.05 7.61 -13.75
N LEU A 121 4.50 8.82 -14.08
CA LEU A 121 3.90 9.63 -15.14
C LEU A 121 4.18 9.08 -16.55
N ALA A 122 5.23 8.28 -16.70
CA ALA A 122 5.52 7.58 -17.95
C ALA A 122 4.56 6.41 -18.24
N LEU A 123 3.83 5.91 -17.24
CA LEU A 123 2.88 4.81 -17.41
C LEU A 123 1.59 5.29 -18.09
N PRO A 124 1.24 4.76 -19.27
CA PRO A 124 -0.01 5.11 -19.93
C PRO A 124 -1.19 4.44 -19.21
N LEU A 125 -2.18 5.25 -18.82
CA LEU A 125 -3.45 4.72 -18.35
C LEU A 125 -4.30 4.26 -19.52
N ALA A 126 -4.92 3.09 -19.36
CA ALA A 126 -5.78 2.48 -20.35
C ALA A 126 -7.06 1.95 -19.69
N THR A 127 -8.07 1.71 -20.53
CA THR A 127 -9.19 0.86 -20.15
C THR A 127 -9.17 -0.41 -20.97
N TYR A 128 -9.49 -1.54 -20.34
CA TYR A 128 -9.36 -2.84 -20.98
C TYR A 128 -10.43 -3.84 -20.49
N ARG A 129 -10.56 -4.93 -21.23
CA ARG A 129 -11.28 -6.16 -20.84
C ARG A 129 -10.31 -7.32 -21.02
N TYR A 130 -10.41 -8.33 -20.16
CA TYR A 130 -9.64 -9.55 -20.37
C TYR A 130 -10.17 -10.29 -21.61
N GLN A 131 -9.30 -11.02 -22.30
CA GLN A 131 -9.67 -11.78 -23.48
C GLN A 131 -10.78 -12.81 -23.19
N GLN A 132 -10.79 -13.36 -21.97
CA GLN A 132 -11.78 -14.33 -21.49
C GLN A 132 -13.11 -13.68 -21.02
N SER A 133 -13.21 -12.34 -21.03
CA SER A 133 -14.42 -11.66 -20.55
C SER A 133 -15.56 -11.73 -21.57
N SER A 134 -16.79 -11.88 -21.10
CA SER A 134 -17.98 -11.90 -21.96
C SER A 134 -18.18 -10.56 -22.69
N PRO A 135 -18.80 -10.58 -23.89
CA PRO A 135 -19.24 -9.36 -24.57
C PRO A 135 -20.17 -8.55 -23.65
N GLY A 136 -19.82 -7.28 -23.41
CA GLY A 136 -20.58 -6.39 -22.52
C GLY A 136 -20.11 -6.34 -21.06
N SER A 137 -19.10 -7.13 -20.68
CA SER A 137 -18.42 -7.01 -19.37
C SER A 137 -17.91 -5.59 -19.11
N ARG A 138 -17.77 -5.19 -17.84
CA ARG A 138 -17.31 -3.84 -17.47
C ARG A 138 -15.87 -3.58 -17.95
N LEU A 139 -15.58 -2.34 -18.39
CA LEU A 139 -14.19 -1.90 -18.61
C LEU A 139 -13.45 -1.75 -17.28
N HIS A 140 -12.26 -2.33 -17.20
CA HIS A 140 -11.30 -2.07 -16.13
C HIS A 140 -10.51 -0.81 -16.45
N LEU A 141 -10.16 -0.03 -15.43
CA LEU A 141 -9.18 1.06 -15.52
C LEU A 141 -7.86 0.54 -14.96
N GLY A 142 -6.77 0.76 -15.68
CA GLY A 142 -5.43 0.37 -15.23
C GLY A 142 -4.37 0.86 -16.21
N PHE A 143 -3.27 0.12 -16.30
CA PHE A 143 -2.19 0.35 -17.25
C PHE A 143 -1.66 -1.01 -17.72
N LEU A 144 -0.94 -1.01 -18.84
CA LEU A 144 -0.24 -2.19 -19.34
C LEU A 144 1.23 -2.07 -18.94
N ILE A 145 1.86 -3.21 -18.64
CA ILE A 145 3.27 -3.26 -18.23
C ILE A 145 4.22 -3.42 -19.43
N ASP A 146 3.68 -3.75 -20.61
CA ASP A 146 4.43 -3.92 -21.85
C ASP A 146 5.28 -2.69 -22.18
N GLY A 147 6.59 -2.87 -22.28
CA GLY A 147 7.58 -1.80 -22.51
C GLY A 147 7.97 -1.00 -21.27
N HIS A 148 7.46 -1.39 -20.10
CA HIS A 148 7.69 -0.74 -18.80
C HIS A 148 8.11 -1.75 -17.72
N GLU A 149 8.64 -2.91 -18.11
CA GLU A 149 8.94 -4.04 -17.24
C GLU A 149 10.03 -3.73 -16.20
N SER A 150 10.86 -2.71 -16.46
CA SER A 150 11.91 -2.26 -15.55
C SER A 150 11.42 -1.30 -14.46
N LEU A 151 10.15 -0.88 -14.48
CA LEU A 151 9.63 0.06 -13.49
C LEU A 151 9.45 -0.60 -12.13
N ALA A 152 9.65 0.17 -11.06
CA ALA A 152 9.65 -0.34 -9.69
C ALA A 152 8.31 -0.96 -9.23
N CYS A 153 7.20 -0.64 -9.90
CA CYS A 153 5.88 -1.20 -9.63
C CYS A 153 5.51 -2.43 -10.47
N VAL A 154 6.46 -3.00 -11.22
CA VAL A 154 6.24 -4.20 -12.03
C VAL A 154 6.94 -5.38 -11.37
N ALA A 155 6.21 -6.49 -11.24
CA ALA A 155 6.75 -7.80 -10.86
C ALA A 155 6.92 -8.63 -12.15
N PRO A 156 8.07 -8.53 -12.85
CA PRO A 156 8.23 -9.08 -14.19
C PRO A 156 8.07 -10.60 -14.23
N GLU A 157 8.53 -11.31 -13.19
CA GLU A 157 8.44 -12.78 -13.09
C GLU A 157 6.99 -13.32 -13.04
N ARG A 158 6.00 -12.44 -12.88
CA ARG A 158 4.59 -12.82 -12.70
C ARG A 158 3.65 -12.14 -13.68
N ASP A 159 4.16 -11.35 -14.62
CA ASP A 159 3.37 -10.47 -15.50
C ASP A 159 2.34 -9.65 -14.72
N GLN A 160 2.75 -9.12 -13.56
CA GLN A 160 1.87 -8.49 -12.59
C GLN A 160 2.37 -7.12 -12.14
N VAL A 161 1.43 -6.30 -11.68
CA VAL A 161 1.71 -5.07 -10.98
C VAL A 161 1.98 -5.38 -9.51
N ASP A 162 3.11 -4.89 -8.99
CA ASP A 162 3.28 -4.74 -7.54
C ASP A 162 2.43 -3.56 -7.08
N LEU A 163 1.24 -3.86 -6.55
CA LEU A 163 0.32 -2.86 -6.04
C LEU A 163 0.92 -2.01 -4.91
N TYR A 164 1.78 -2.58 -4.07
CA TYR A 164 2.42 -1.85 -2.99
C TYR A 164 3.48 -0.89 -3.54
N GLY A 165 4.27 -1.35 -4.52
CA GLY A 165 5.19 -0.52 -5.29
C GLY A 165 4.47 0.64 -5.99
N TYR A 166 3.39 0.35 -6.73
CA TYR A 166 2.59 1.35 -7.44
C TYR A 166 1.99 2.40 -6.49
N ALA A 167 1.37 1.96 -5.39
CA ALA A 167 0.80 2.88 -4.40
C ALA A 167 1.88 3.78 -3.76
N SER A 168 3.07 3.23 -3.50
CA SER A 168 4.20 3.98 -2.95
C SER A 168 4.74 5.01 -3.95
N MET A 169 4.81 4.69 -5.24
CA MET A 169 5.15 5.64 -6.30
C MET A 169 4.12 6.77 -6.40
N ALA A 170 2.82 6.46 -6.28
CA ALA A 170 1.77 7.48 -6.25
C ALA A 170 1.95 8.45 -5.06
N VAL A 171 2.28 7.93 -3.88
CA VAL A 171 2.60 8.77 -2.70
C VAL A 171 3.85 9.63 -2.96
N ALA A 172 4.87 9.10 -3.63
CA ALA A 172 6.05 9.89 -4.01
C ALA A 172 5.68 11.06 -4.94
N ALA A 173 4.90 10.80 -5.98
CA ALA A 173 4.41 11.84 -6.89
C ALA A 173 3.58 12.91 -6.18
N LEU A 174 2.71 12.51 -5.24
CA LEU A 174 1.92 13.44 -4.43
C LEU A 174 2.78 14.35 -3.55
N LYS A 175 3.86 13.81 -2.96
CA LYS A 175 4.80 14.63 -2.18
C LYS A 175 5.52 15.66 -3.04
N VAL A 176 5.96 15.27 -4.23
CA VAL A 176 6.60 16.19 -5.18
C VAL A 176 5.63 17.28 -5.61
N GLN A 177 4.39 16.92 -5.98
CA GLN A 177 3.35 17.88 -6.34
C GLN A 177 3.02 18.85 -5.19
N ALA A 178 2.98 18.38 -3.94
CA ALA A 178 2.73 19.25 -2.80
C ALA A 178 3.81 20.33 -2.66
N ARG A 179 5.09 19.96 -2.86
CA ARG A 179 6.21 20.90 -2.83
C ARG A 179 6.12 21.94 -3.95
N GLU A 180 5.86 21.48 -5.18
CA GLU A 180 5.68 22.36 -6.34
C GLU A 180 4.52 23.35 -6.12
N ILE A 181 3.40 22.89 -5.54
CA ILE A 181 2.26 23.76 -5.20
C ILE A 181 2.66 24.84 -4.20
N ASP A 182 3.44 24.50 -3.18
CA ASP A 182 3.87 25.45 -2.16
C ASP A 182 4.87 26.47 -2.70
N GLU A 183 5.75 26.06 -3.62
CA GLU A 183 6.66 26.95 -4.35
C GLU A 183 5.88 27.92 -5.24
N LEU A 184 4.97 27.40 -6.08
CA LEU A 184 4.13 28.22 -6.96
C LEU A 184 3.25 29.20 -6.19
N LYS A 185 2.73 28.81 -5.01
CA LYS A 185 1.98 29.72 -4.14
C LYS A 185 2.83 30.90 -3.64
N LYS A 186 4.09 30.66 -3.28
CA LYS A 186 5.03 31.72 -2.86
C LYS A 186 5.31 32.67 -4.02
N GLU A 187 5.59 32.14 -5.19
CA GLU A 187 5.82 32.96 -6.39
C GLU A 187 4.61 33.84 -6.73
N ILE A 188 3.39 33.32 -6.63
CA ILE A 188 2.16 34.10 -6.83
C ILE A 188 2.08 35.26 -5.84
N VAL A 189 2.44 35.06 -4.57
CA VAL A 189 2.44 36.12 -3.55
C VAL A 189 3.48 37.19 -3.90
N ASP A 190 4.70 36.79 -4.23
CA ASP A 190 5.80 37.70 -4.54
C ASP A 190 5.52 38.52 -5.81
N LEU A 191 5.02 37.88 -6.86
CA LEU A 191 4.63 38.55 -8.10
C LEU A 191 3.50 39.55 -7.87
N ARG A 192 2.48 39.19 -7.08
CA ARG A 192 1.40 40.13 -6.72
C ARG A 192 1.92 41.34 -5.95
N ALA A 193 2.87 41.13 -5.03
CA ALA A 193 3.51 42.22 -4.29
C ALA A 193 4.33 43.13 -5.21
N ALA A 194 5.11 42.56 -6.13
CA ALA A 194 5.92 43.29 -7.10
C ALA A 194 5.06 44.14 -8.06
N ILE A 195 3.97 43.56 -8.61
CA ILE A 195 3.01 44.28 -9.45
C ILE A 195 2.39 45.45 -8.68
N SER A 196 1.94 45.22 -7.44
CA SER A 196 1.34 46.25 -6.60
C SER A 196 2.32 47.40 -6.31
N ALA A 197 3.59 47.09 -6.04
CA ALA A 197 4.64 48.07 -5.82
C ALA A 197 4.94 48.89 -7.09
N SER A 198 5.03 48.23 -8.25
CA SER A 198 5.25 48.87 -9.55
C SER A 198 4.13 49.84 -9.92
N THR A 199 2.87 49.42 -9.74
CA THR A 199 1.69 50.28 -9.97
C THR A 199 1.69 51.50 -9.04
N ARG A 200 2.05 51.34 -7.76
CA ARG A 200 2.19 52.47 -6.83
C ARG A 200 3.29 53.44 -7.26
N SER A 201 4.44 52.93 -7.70
CA SER A 201 5.57 53.74 -8.16
C SER A 201 5.23 54.56 -9.41
N LYS A 202 4.57 53.95 -10.42
CA LYS A 202 4.07 54.67 -11.61
C LYS A 202 3.09 55.78 -11.26
N GLY A 203 2.08 55.50 -10.42
CA GLY A 203 1.10 56.52 -10.01
C GLY A 203 1.69 57.63 -9.13
N ALA A 204 2.77 57.38 -8.38
CA ALA A 204 3.50 58.43 -7.68
C ALA A 204 4.30 59.33 -8.64
N LYS A 205 4.93 58.73 -9.66
CA LYS A 205 5.68 59.45 -10.70
C LYS A 205 4.77 60.35 -11.54
N GLU A 206 3.58 59.87 -11.92
CA GLU A 206 2.58 60.66 -12.67
C GLU A 206 2.05 61.83 -11.85
N ARG A 207 1.73 61.63 -10.56
CA ARG A 207 1.28 62.71 -9.65
C ARG A 207 2.36 63.76 -9.39
N GLY A 208 3.62 63.35 -9.28
CA GLY A 208 4.74 64.29 -9.15
C GLY A 208 5.00 65.11 -10.42
N LEU A 209 4.70 64.53 -11.60
CA LEU A 209 4.85 65.21 -12.88
C LEU A 209 3.73 66.23 -13.13
N THR A 210 2.48 65.90 -12.77
CA THR A 210 1.36 66.84 -12.87
C THR A 210 1.48 68.00 -11.89
N ALA A 211 2.00 67.78 -10.67
CA ALA A 211 2.24 68.85 -9.70
C ALA A 211 3.33 69.86 -10.13
N LYS A 212 4.29 69.45 -10.96
CA LYS A 212 5.34 70.34 -11.49
C LYS A 212 4.94 71.13 -12.73
N ALA A 213 3.89 70.73 -13.45
CA ALA A 213 3.43 71.38 -14.67
C ALA A 213 2.39 72.49 -14.44
N GLY A 214 1.92 72.68 -13.19
CA GLY A 214 0.92 73.67 -12.81
C GLY A 214 1.47 74.94 -12.12
N LEU A 215 2.78 75.15 -12.15
CA LEU A 215 3.49 76.35 -11.67
C LEU A 215 4.16 77.04 -12.85
#